data_AF-A0A4S5JTK4-F1
#
_entry.id   AF-A0A4S5JTK4-F1
#
_cell.length_a   1.000
_cell.length_b   1.000
_cell.length_c   1.000
_cell.angle_alpha   90.00
_cell.angle_beta   90.00
_cell.angle_gamma   90.00
#
_symmetry.space_group_name_H-M   'P 1'
#
loop_
_entity.id
_entity.type
_entity.pdbx_description
1 polymer ?
#
loop_
_entity_poly.entity_id
_entity_poly.type
_entity_poly.pdbx_seq_one_letter_code
_entity_poly.pdbx_strand_id
1 'polypeptide(L)'
;MTGLVLVDDSKHHLEYYEKLGWTSETRRQDSAECGGPPNESIQFGSNAIKAAQRPEETDRQTMMCLRKAWHACMTEKGYRDTRAVPQS
;
A
#
# COMPACT_ATOMS: atom_id res chain seq x y z
N MET A 1 8.29 -9.67 35.34
CA MET A 1 8.69 -8.60 34.40
C MET A 1 7.83 -8.77 33.16
N THR A 2 6.69 -8.08 33.11
CA THR A 2 5.80 -8.12 31.95
C THR A 2 6.38 -7.16 30.93
N GLY A 3 7.09 -7.68 29.94
CA GLY A 3 7.56 -6.89 28.81
C GLY A 3 6.36 -6.35 28.06
N LEU A 4 6.19 -5.03 28.08
CA LEU A 4 5.38 -4.33 27.10
C LEU A 4 5.95 -4.71 25.74
N VAL A 5 5.26 -5.59 25.01
CA VAL A 5 5.49 -5.72 23.57
C VAL A 5 4.93 -4.41 23.00
N LEU A 6 5.81 -3.42 22.84
CA LEU A 6 5.56 -2.29 21.96
C LEU A 6 5.23 -2.93 20.62
N VAL A 7 3.95 -2.99 20.28
CA VAL A 7 3.50 -3.36 18.95
C VAL A 7 4.18 -2.34 18.06
N ASP A 8 5.18 -2.79 17.30
CA ASP A 8 5.94 -1.95 16.40
C ASP A 8 4.94 -1.38 15.38
N ASP A 9 4.45 -0.18 15.65
CA ASP A 9 3.55 0.63 14.80
C ASP A 9 4.35 1.21 13.61
N SER A 10 5.38 0.50 13.16
CA SER A 10 6.17 0.82 11.98
C SER A 10 6.03 -0.25 10.90
N LYS A 11 5.02 -1.12 11.00
CA LYS A 11 4.70 -2.02 9.89
C LYS A 11 4.38 -1.19 8.65
N HIS A 12 5.22 -1.32 7.63
CA HIS A 12 5.01 -0.66 6.35
C HIS A 12 3.69 -1.15 5.76
N HIS A 13 2.93 -0.26 5.11
CA HIS A 13 1.60 -0.60 4.59
C HIS A 13 1.62 -1.82 3.64
N LEU A 14 2.73 -2.05 2.94
CA LEU A 14 2.96 -3.24 2.12
C LEU A 14 3.02 -4.54 2.92
N GLU A 15 3.41 -4.53 4.18
CA GLU A 15 3.53 -5.75 4.98
C GLU A 15 2.19 -6.43 5.23
N TYR A 16 1.09 -5.69 5.12
CA TYR A 16 -0.27 -6.21 5.13
C TYR A 16 -0.71 -6.83 3.82
N TYR A 17 0.10 -6.80 2.76
CA TYR A 17 -0.18 -7.49 1.51
C TYR A 17 0.60 -8.79 1.48
N GLU A 18 -0.10 -9.91 1.60
CA GLU A 18 0.51 -11.23 1.66
C GLU A 18 0.20 -12.03 0.40
N LYS A 19 1.23 -12.72 -0.09
CA LYS A 19 1.17 -13.68 -1.20
C LYS A 19 2.13 -14.82 -0.84
N LEU A 20 1.61 -16.04 -0.75
CA LEU A 20 2.38 -17.20 -0.29
C LEU A 20 3.61 -17.42 -1.18
N GLY A 21 4.78 -17.57 -0.56
CA GLY A 21 6.05 -17.83 -1.26
C GLY A 21 6.73 -16.59 -1.85
N TRP A 22 6.24 -15.37 -1.58
CA TRP A 22 6.85 -14.14 -2.08
C TRP A 22 7.62 -13.41 -0.98
N THR A 23 8.74 -12.79 -1.36
CA THR A 23 9.58 -12.02 -0.44
C THR A 23 9.11 -10.58 -0.34
N SER A 24 9.52 -9.87 0.72
CA SER A 24 9.31 -8.44 0.84
C SER A 24 9.88 -7.66 -0.35
N GLU A 25 11.01 -8.09 -0.92
CA GLU A 25 11.61 -7.45 -2.09
C GLU A 25 10.72 -7.54 -3.33
N THR A 26 10.22 -8.74 -3.62
CA THR A 26 9.36 -8.94 -4.78
C THR A 26 8.03 -8.20 -4.63
N ARG A 27 7.50 -8.12 -3.41
CA ARG A 27 6.34 -7.29 -3.07
C ARG A 27 6.57 -5.80 -3.30
N ARG A 28 7.77 -5.29 -3.03
CA ARG A 28 8.13 -3.90 -3.34
C ARG A 28 8.18 -3.65 -4.84
N GLN A 29 8.77 -4.57 -5.59
CA GLN A 29 8.82 -4.50 -7.06
C GLN A 29 7.41 -4.50 -7.66
N ASP A 30 6.57 -5.45 -7.24
CA ASP A 30 5.18 -5.53 -7.67
C ASP A 30 4.38 -4.27 -7.32
N SER A 31 4.58 -3.73 -6.11
CA SER A 31 3.97 -2.47 -5.69
C SER A 31 4.41 -1.31 -6.60
N ALA A 32 5.70 -1.22 -6.94
CA ALA A 32 6.23 -0.19 -7.81
C ALA A 32 5.70 -0.33 -9.25
N GLU A 33 5.55 -1.55 -9.76
CA GLU A 33 4.90 -1.82 -11.05
C GLU A 33 3.42 -1.41 -11.05
N CYS A 34 2.74 -1.54 -9.89
CA CYS A 34 1.39 -1.03 -9.68
C CYS A 34 1.32 0.50 -9.46
N GLY A 35 2.42 1.22 -9.66
CA GLY A 35 2.52 2.67 -9.48
C GLY A 35 2.68 3.12 -8.03
N GLY A 36 2.83 2.18 -7.10
CA GLY A 36 3.07 2.48 -5.69
C GLY A 36 4.45 3.12 -5.47
N PRO A 37 4.60 3.90 -4.39
CA PRO A 37 5.88 4.54 -4.11
C PRO A 37 6.93 3.51 -3.63
N PRO A 38 8.22 3.79 -3.85
CA PRO A 38 9.32 2.84 -3.61
C PRO A 38 9.56 2.53 -2.12
N ASN A 39 9.03 3.35 -1.23
CA ASN A 39 9.26 3.36 0.22
C ASN A 39 8.20 2.60 1.03
N GLU A 40 7.55 1.62 0.40
CA GLU A 40 6.62 0.67 1.05
C GLU A 40 5.39 1.29 1.73
N SER A 41 5.15 2.56 1.43
CA SER A 41 3.99 3.31 1.87
C SER A 41 2.91 3.28 0.79
N ILE A 42 1.65 3.43 1.16
CA ILE A 42 0.57 3.76 0.20
C ILE A 42 0.33 5.28 0.15
N GLN A 43 1.27 6.07 0.69
CA GLN A 43 1.27 7.52 0.57
C GLN A 43 2.02 7.92 -0.70
N PHE A 44 1.25 8.14 -1.76
CA PHE A 44 1.76 8.75 -2.98
C PHE A 44 2.30 10.14 -2.65
N GLY A 45 3.51 10.45 -3.14
CA GLY A 45 4.10 11.77 -2.97
C GLY A 45 3.29 12.84 -3.72
N SER A 46 3.38 14.09 -3.28
CA SER A 46 2.64 15.22 -3.88
C SER A 46 2.90 15.37 -5.38
N ASN A 47 4.07 14.99 -5.88
CA ASN A 47 4.39 15.00 -7.31
C ASN A 47 3.55 13.97 -8.09
N ALA A 48 3.38 12.76 -7.56
CA ALA A 48 2.57 11.72 -8.18
C ALA A 48 1.06 12.09 -8.15
N ILE A 49 0.61 12.70 -7.05
CA ILE A 49 -0.75 13.22 -6.93
C ILE A 49 -0.99 14.31 -7.98
N LYS A 50 -0.13 15.33 -8.06
CA LYS A 50 -0.28 16.41 -9.04
C LYS A 50 -0.18 15.94 -10.49
N ALA A 51 0.66 14.94 -10.77
CA ALA A 51 0.79 14.37 -12.10
C ALA A 51 -0.47 13.60 -12.55
N ALA A 52 -1.20 12.99 -11.62
CA ALA A 52 -2.42 12.23 -11.90
C ALA A 52 -3.71 13.06 -11.73
N GLN A 53 -3.62 14.25 -11.16
CA GLN A 53 -4.76 15.10 -10.82
C GLN A 53 -5.42 15.66 -12.08
N ARG A 54 -6.74 15.43 -12.20
CA ARG A 54 -7.55 16.07 -13.23
C ARG A 54 -7.92 17.51 -12.80
N PRO A 55 -8.27 18.40 -13.75
CA PRO A 55 -8.54 19.81 -13.46
C PRO A 55 -9.61 20.06 -12.37
N GLU A 56 -10.55 19.13 -12.19
CA GLU A 56 -11.65 19.23 -11.23
C GLU A 56 -11.44 18.37 -9.97
N GLU A 57 -10.34 17.61 -9.87
CA GLU A 57 -10.06 16.75 -8.72
C GLU A 57 -9.22 17.47 -7.67
N THR A 58 -9.58 17.30 -6.40
CA THR A 58 -8.71 17.66 -5.28
C THR A 58 -7.55 16.67 -5.14
N ASP A 59 -6.47 17.08 -4.47
CA ASP A 59 -5.35 16.20 -4.12
C ASP A 59 -5.84 14.96 -3.36
N ARG A 60 -6.86 15.14 -2.49
CA ARG A 60 -7.46 14.04 -1.72
C ARG A 60 -8.19 13.05 -2.63
N GLN A 61 -9.00 13.52 -3.58
CA GLN A 61 -9.70 12.65 -4.53
C GLN A 61 -8.71 11.87 -5.38
N THR A 62 -7.71 12.56 -5.92
CA THR A 62 -6.65 11.95 -6.73
C THR A 62 -5.88 10.89 -5.94
N MET A 63 -5.51 11.19 -4.69
CA MET A 63 -4.83 10.23 -3.81
C MET A 63 -5.69 8.98 -3.53
N MET A 64 -7.00 9.15 -3.31
CA MET A 64 -7.90 8.01 -3.15
C MET A 64 -8.02 7.17 -4.43
N CYS A 65 -8.08 7.81 -5.60
CA CYS A 65 -8.09 7.13 -6.90
C CYS A 65 -6.81 6.31 -7.11
N LEU A 66 -5.63 6.91 -6.84
CA LEU A 66 -4.34 6.24 -6.94
C LEU A 66 -4.25 5.03 -6.01
N ARG A 67 -4.69 5.16 -4.75
CA ARG A 67 -4.74 4.04 -3.79
C ARG A 67 -5.64 2.91 -4.26
N LYS A 68 -6.81 3.24 -4.82
CA LYS A 68 -7.75 2.24 -5.33
C LYS A 68 -7.18 1.48 -6.53
N ALA A 69 -6.56 2.18 -7.47
CA ALA A 69 -5.92 1.57 -8.63
C ALA A 69 -4.76 0.65 -8.21
N TRP A 70 -3.93 1.11 -7.29
CA TRP A 70 -2.83 0.33 -6.74
C TRP A 70 -3.32 -0.95 -6.03
N HIS A 71 -4.36 -0.84 -5.19
CA HIS A 71 -4.94 -2.01 -4.52
C HIS A 71 -5.49 -3.04 -5.52
N ALA A 72 -6.19 -2.59 -6.57
CA ALA A 72 -6.71 -3.47 -7.60
C ALA A 72 -5.56 -4.22 -8.30
N CYS A 73 -4.52 -3.52 -8.72
CA CYS A 73 -3.35 -4.11 -9.35
C CYS A 73 -2.64 -5.15 -8.45
N MET A 74 -2.44 -4.83 -7.16
CA MET A 74 -1.86 -5.78 -6.21
C MET A 74 -2.74 -7.04 -6.04
N THR A 75 -4.06 -6.87 -6.03
CA THR A 75 -5.02 -7.99 -5.96
C THR A 75 -4.94 -8.87 -7.21
N GLU A 76 -4.85 -8.27 -8.40
CA GLU A 76 -4.66 -9.00 -9.67
C GLU A 76 -3.34 -9.78 -9.70
N LYS A 77 -2.28 -9.24 -9.09
CA LYS A 77 -1.00 -9.94 -8.89
C LYS A 77 -1.08 -11.06 -7.84
N GLY A 78 -2.22 -11.24 -7.17
CA GLY A 78 -2.48 -12.31 -6.20
C GLY A 78 -2.14 -11.97 -4.76
N TYR A 79 -1.89 -10.70 -4.42
CA TYR A 79 -1.75 -10.26 -3.04
C TYR A 79 -3.11 -10.14 -2.36
N ARG A 80 -3.15 -10.48 -1.07
CA ARG A 80 -4.33 -10.29 -0.21
C ARG A 80 -4.00 -9.30 0.89
N ASP A 81 -4.87 -8.30 1.08
CA ASP A 81 -4.77 -7.38 2.22
C ASP A 81 -5.22 -8.10 3.49
N THR A 82 -4.30 -8.32 4.42
CA THR A 82 -4.53 -9.04 5.68
C THR A 82 -5.03 -8.15 6.81
N ARG A 83 -5.22 -6.84 6.57
CA ARG A 83 -6.04 -5.97 7.45
C ARG A 83 -7.53 -6.19 7.28
N ALA A 84 -7.95 -6.87 6.21
CA ALA A 84 -9.35 -7.21 5.97
C ALA A 84 -9.82 -8.44 6.77
N VAL A 85 -8.97 -9.04 7.61
CA VAL A 85 -9.42 -10.06 8.57
C VAL A 85 -10.04 -9.33 9.76
N PRO A 86 -11.37 -9.38 9.97
CA PRO A 86 -11.93 -8.93 11.24
C PRO A 86 -11.25 -9.74 12.35
N GLN A 87 -10.65 -9.05 13.32
CA GLN A 87 -10.28 -9.69 14.57
C GLN A 87 -11.58 -10.21 15.19
N SER A 88 -11.77 -11.53 15.15
CA SER A 88 -12.83 -12.24 15.88
C SER A 88 -12.67 -12.07 17.39
#